data_AF-A0A8H6CZU9-F1
#
_entry.id   AF-A0A8H6CZU9-F1
#
_cell.length_a   1.000
_cell.length_b   1.000
_cell.length_c   1.000
_cell.angle_alpha   90.00
_cell.angle_beta   90.00
_cell.angle_gamma   90.00
#
_symmetry.space_group_name_H-M   'P 1'
#
loop_
_entity.id
_entity.type
_entity.pdbx_description
1 polymer ?
#
loop_
_entity_poly.entity_id
_entity_poly.type
_entity_poly.pdbx_seq_one_letter_code
_entity_poly.pdbx_strand_id
1 'polypeptide(L)'
;IDLFLTLRHLDADDKEIFYTGTIGNPVPLVKGWQRVSLRKINTAHRRHREWLPHRDYCSTDVQPVIPGEVYGVDVEVWPTNVVVEPGSRLVLEVASGDTPGVGIFVHDGAERTEERFGGMNHIHFAPHYQNYITLPIV
;
A
#
# COMPACT_ATOMS: atom_id res chain seq x y z
N ILE A 1 -9.08 9.46 -1.25
CA ILE A 1 -8.30 8.52 -0.40
C ILE A 1 -7.21 7.90 -1.25
N ASP A 2 -5.96 8.05 -0.80
CA ASP A 2 -4.82 7.30 -1.31
C ASP A 2 -4.27 6.45 -0.16
N LEU A 3 -3.98 5.18 -0.44
CA LEU A 3 -3.44 4.24 0.52
C LEU A 3 -1.94 4.08 0.27
N PHE A 4 -1.15 4.32 1.30
CA PHE A 4 0.29 4.13 1.31
C PHE A 4 0.64 3.00 2.27
N LEU A 5 0.89 1.81 1.73
CA LEU A 5 1.34 0.67 2.52
C LEU A 5 2.86 0.63 2.58
N THR A 6 3.39 0.41 3.77
CA THR A 6 4.81 0.14 3.99
C THR A 6 4.95 -1.09 4.86
N LEU A 7 5.61 -2.11 4.34
CA LEU A 7 6.04 -3.25 5.14
C LEU A 7 7.42 -2.90 5.71
N ARG A 8 7.54 -2.96 7.03
CA ARG A 8 8.77 -2.70 7.78
C ARG A 8 9.30 -4.01 8.33
N HIS A 9 10.62 -4.12 8.43
CA HIS A 9 11.30 -5.26 9.05
C HIS A 9 12.03 -4.76 10.28
N LEU A 10 11.66 -5.28 11.45
CA LEU A 10 12.29 -4.95 12.72
C LEU A 10 13.08 -6.16 13.20
N ASP A 11 14.28 -5.93 13.72
CA ASP A 11 15.09 -6.96 14.36
C ASP A 11 14.53 -7.34 15.75
N ALA A 12 15.23 -8.25 16.43
CA ALA A 12 14.85 -8.75 17.76
C ALA A 12 14.87 -7.67 18.86
N ASP A 13 15.54 -6.53 18.63
CA ASP A 13 15.64 -5.40 19.56
C ASP A 13 14.70 -4.24 19.15
N ASP A 14 13.69 -4.51 18.32
CA ASP A 14 12.73 -3.54 17.79
C ASP A 14 13.35 -2.46 16.88
N LYS A 15 14.59 -2.64 16.42
CA LYS A 15 15.23 -1.69 15.52
C LYS A 15 14.91 -2.02 14.08
N GLU A 16 14.52 -1.00 13.31
CA GLU A 16 14.21 -1.17 11.90
C GLU A 16 15.47 -1.52 11.09
N ILE A 17 15.36 -2.59 10.30
CA ILE A 17 16.32 -3.00 9.29
C ILE A 17 15.97 -2.28 7.99
N PHE A 18 16.90 -1.45 7.52
CA PHE A 18 16.75 -0.73 6.26
C PHE A 18 17.39 -1.46 5.08
N TYR A 19 16.82 -1.20 3.90
CA TYR A 19 17.23 -1.72 2.61
C TYR A 19 17.68 -0.60 1.68
N THR A 20 18.25 -0.95 0.53
CA THR A 20 18.67 0.02 -0.47
C THR A 20 17.48 0.47 -1.33
N GLY A 21 17.14 1.75 -1.24
CA GLY A 21 16.09 2.37 -2.04
C GLY A 21 16.51 2.69 -3.47
N THR A 22 15.56 3.19 -4.25
CA THR A 22 15.74 3.51 -5.68
C THR A 22 16.89 4.48 -5.97
N ILE A 23 17.19 5.39 -5.03
CA ILE A 23 18.28 6.37 -5.16
C ILE A 23 19.49 6.03 -4.26
N GLY A 24 19.56 4.81 -3.73
CA GLY A 24 20.66 4.35 -2.87
C GLY A 24 20.56 4.75 -1.40
N ASN A 25 19.47 5.39 -0.98
CA ASN A 25 19.19 5.74 0.42
C ASN A 25 18.64 4.55 1.21
N PRO A 26 18.77 4.54 2.55
CA PRO A 26 18.08 3.56 3.38
C PRO A 26 16.56 3.74 3.27
N VAL A 27 15.84 2.64 3.03
CA VAL A 27 14.37 2.58 2.94
C VAL A 27 13.79 1.38 3.70
N PRO A 28 12.52 1.43 4.12
CA PRO A 28 11.83 0.25 4.64
C PRO A 28 11.80 -0.91 3.63
N LEU A 29 11.49 -2.12 4.10
CA LEU A 29 11.54 -3.36 3.31
C LEU A 29 10.83 -3.25 1.96
N VAL A 30 9.57 -2.83 1.94
CA VAL A 30 8.82 -2.68 0.68
C VAL A 30 7.61 -1.78 0.86
N LYS A 31 7.10 -1.25 -0.25
CA LYS A 31 5.93 -0.37 -0.29
C LYS A 31 4.92 -0.87 -1.31
N GLY A 32 3.70 -0.35 -1.22
CA GLY A 32 2.63 -0.56 -2.17
C GLY A 32 1.62 0.56 -2.05
N TRP A 33 1.22 1.16 -3.18
CA TRP A 33 0.37 2.35 -3.18
C TRP A 33 -0.87 2.16 -4.04
N GLN A 34 -1.99 2.72 -3.61
CA GLN A 34 -3.22 2.65 -4.39
C GLN A 34 -4.11 3.88 -4.14
N ARG A 35 -4.44 4.57 -5.23
CA ARG A 35 -5.53 5.55 -5.23
C ARG A 35 -6.86 4.79 -5.24
N VAL A 36 -7.68 5.00 -4.20
CA VAL A 36 -8.92 4.21 -4.00
C VAL A 36 -9.93 4.44 -5.12
N SER A 37 -9.93 5.61 -5.77
CA SER A 37 -10.79 5.85 -6.91
C SER A 37 -10.40 5.08 -8.17
N LEU A 38 -9.20 4.50 -8.20
CA LEU A 38 -8.70 3.64 -9.26
C LEU A 38 -8.65 2.17 -8.82
N ARG A 39 -9.52 1.75 -7.89
CA ARG A 39 -9.50 0.40 -7.30
C ARG A 39 -9.97 -0.72 -8.25
N LYS A 40 -10.62 -0.40 -9.37
CA LYS A 40 -11.15 -1.37 -10.35
C LYS A 40 -10.06 -2.36 -10.81
N ILE A 41 -10.32 -3.65 -10.61
CA ILE A 41 -9.44 -4.74 -11.03
C ILE A 41 -9.95 -5.32 -12.36
N ASN A 42 -9.03 -5.52 -13.30
CA ASN A 42 -9.29 -6.23 -14.54
C ASN A 42 -8.96 -7.71 -14.35
N THR A 43 -9.96 -8.49 -13.93
CA THR A 43 -9.81 -9.93 -13.68
C THR A 43 -9.62 -10.75 -14.95
N ALA A 44 -9.99 -10.21 -16.11
CA ALA A 44 -9.80 -10.84 -17.42
C ALA A 44 -8.37 -10.68 -17.97
N HIS A 45 -7.56 -9.80 -17.38
CA HIS A 45 -6.21 -9.57 -17.87
C HIS A 45 -5.28 -10.76 -17.59
N ARG A 46 -4.50 -11.19 -18.59
CA ARG A 46 -3.61 -12.38 -18.49
C ARG A 46 -2.60 -12.36 -17.35
N ARG A 47 -2.23 -11.16 -16.86
CA ARG A 47 -1.27 -10.98 -15.75
C ARG A 47 -1.94 -10.93 -14.38
N HIS A 48 -3.27 -10.89 -14.32
CA HIS A 48 -3.98 -10.88 -13.05
C HIS A 48 -3.76 -12.20 -12.30
N ARG A 49 -3.55 -12.10 -11.00
CA ARG A 49 -3.55 -13.20 -10.03
C ARG A 49 -4.27 -12.71 -8.77
N GLU A 50 -4.77 -13.62 -7.93
CA GLU A 50 -5.45 -13.23 -6.68
C GLU A 50 -4.52 -12.46 -5.71
N TRP A 51 -3.21 -12.71 -5.78
CA TRP A 51 -2.16 -12.04 -5.00
C TRP A 51 -1.44 -10.93 -5.78
N LEU A 52 -1.82 -10.70 -7.04
CA LEU A 52 -1.26 -9.67 -7.92
C LEU A 52 -2.41 -9.04 -8.75
N PRO A 53 -3.18 -8.11 -8.16
CA PRO A 53 -4.30 -7.48 -8.84
C PRO A 53 -3.81 -6.69 -10.07
N HIS A 54 -4.49 -6.83 -11.20
CA HIS A 54 -4.16 -6.07 -12.41
C HIS A 54 -5.16 -4.93 -12.60
N ARG A 55 -4.66 -3.74 -12.97
CA ARG A 55 -5.47 -2.54 -13.19
C ARG A 55 -5.02 -1.83 -14.45
N ASP A 56 -5.99 -1.39 -15.24
CA ASP A 56 -5.74 -0.71 -16.53
C ASP A 56 -5.50 0.80 -16.35
N TYR A 57 -5.95 1.37 -15.21
CA TYR A 57 -5.84 2.79 -14.87
C TYR A 57 -6.42 3.76 -15.92
N CYS A 58 -7.50 3.37 -16.61
CA CYS A 58 -8.19 4.23 -17.56
C CYS A 58 -8.89 5.41 -16.85
N SER A 59 -8.77 6.63 -17.40
CA SER A 59 -9.44 7.82 -16.86
C SER A 59 -10.97 7.73 -16.89
N THR A 60 -11.54 6.91 -17.77
CA THR A 60 -12.98 6.62 -17.85
C THR A 60 -13.47 5.65 -16.78
N ASP A 61 -12.56 4.97 -16.10
CA ASP A 61 -12.86 3.92 -15.12
C ASP A 61 -12.73 4.40 -13.66
N VAL A 62 -12.61 5.72 -13.45
CA VAL A 62 -12.54 6.31 -12.11
C VAL A 62 -13.84 6.02 -11.36
N GLN A 63 -13.72 5.31 -10.24
CA GLN A 63 -14.81 5.00 -9.33
C GLN A 63 -14.80 6.01 -8.18
N PRO A 64 -15.85 6.84 -8.02
CA PRO A 64 -15.93 7.78 -6.90
C PRO A 64 -15.73 7.09 -5.54
N VAL A 65 -15.24 7.89 -4.58
CA VAL A 65 -15.10 7.50 -3.17
C VAL A 65 -16.05 8.40 -2.39
N ILE A 66 -17.16 7.83 -1.95
CA ILE A 66 -18.29 8.50 -1.32
C ILE A 66 -18.10 8.42 0.20
N PRO A 67 -18.17 9.55 0.92
CA PRO A 67 -18.10 9.54 2.38
C PRO A 67 -19.15 8.63 3.00
N GLY A 68 -18.72 7.78 3.95
CA GLY A 68 -19.60 6.83 4.65
C GLY A 68 -19.75 5.46 3.98
N GLU A 69 -19.27 5.29 2.74
CA GLU A 69 -19.22 3.98 2.08
C GLU A 69 -17.91 3.23 2.40
N VAL A 70 -18.03 1.93 2.63
CA VAL A 70 -16.89 1.03 2.85
C VAL A 70 -16.50 0.36 1.53
N TYR A 71 -15.22 0.43 1.19
CA TYR A 71 -14.68 -0.15 -0.05
C TYR A 71 -13.66 -1.25 0.25
N GLY A 72 -13.81 -2.40 -0.42
CA GLY A 72 -12.72 -3.36 -0.54
C GLY A 72 -11.66 -2.85 -1.52
N VAL A 73 -10.39 -2.91 -1.14
CA VAL A 73 -9.27 -2.41 -1.95
C VAL A 73 -8.09 -3.36 -1.82
N ASP A 74 -7.68 -3.97 -2.94
CA ASP A 74 -6.44 -4.72 -3.01
C ASP A 74 -5.28 -3.80 -3.37
N VAL A 75 -4.24 -3.74 -2.54
CA VAL A 75 -3.03 -2.96 -2.83
C VAL A 75 -1.91 -3.92 -3.19
N GLU A 76 -1.32 -3.76 -4.37
CA GLU A 76 -0.10 -4.49 -4.72
C GLU A 76 1.05 -3.98 -3.84
N VAL A 77 1.59 -4.86 -3.01
CA VAL A 77 2.90 -4.65 -2.38
C VAL A 77 3.95 -5.19 -3.34
N TRP A 78 4.94 -4.36 -3.66
CA TRP A 78 5.89 -4.68 -4.73
C TRP A 78 6.71 -5.94 -4.45
N PRO A 79 7.29 -6.57 -5.49
CA PRO A 79 8.17 -7.71 -5.31
C PRO A 79 9.32 -7.39 -4.34
N THR A 80 9.50 -8.25 -3.34
CA THR A 80 10.58 -8.15 -2.34
C THR A 80 11.09 -9.53 -1.97
N ASN A 81 12.28 -9.59 -1.40
CA ASN A 81 12.89 -10.81 -0.86
C ASN A 81 13.61 -10.46 0.44
N VAL A 82 13.25 -11.16 1.52
CA VAL A 82 13.84 -11.00 2.84
C VAL A 82 13.82 -12.33 3.58
N VAL A 83 14.86 -12.57 4.37
CA VAL A 83 14.86 -13.60 5.41
C VAL A 83 14.51 -12.92 6.73
N VAL A 84 13.45 -13.39 7.38
CA VAL A 84 13.03 -12.90 8.70
C VAL A 84 13.58 -13.86 9.75
N GLU A 85 14.65 -13.44 10.42
CA GLU A 85 15.34 -14.22 11.44
C GLU A 85 14.50 -14.40 12.71
N PRO A 86 14.78 -15.41 13.56
CA PRO A 86 14.10 -15.57 14.84
C PRO A 86 14.17 -14.29 15.70
N GLY A 87 13.02 -13.86 16.22
CA GLY A 87 12.89 -12.64 17.01
C GLY A 87 12.58 -11.39 16.18
N SER A 88 12.92 -11.38 14.89
CA SER A 88 12.50 -10.31 13.98
C SER A 88 11.01 -10.37 13.69
N ARG A 89 10.43 -9.25 13.27
CA ARG A 89 9.02 -9.19 12.82
C ARG A 89 8.82 -8.26 11.64
N LEU A 90 7.72 -8.51 10.93
CA LEU A 90 7.19 -7.62 9.91
C LEU A 90 6.08 -6.75 10.51
N VAL A 91 6.09 -5.46 10.18
CA VAL A 91 5.05 -4.50 10.59
C VAL A 91 4.45 -3.88 9.33
N LEU A 92 3.13 -3.98 9.18
CA LEU A 92 2.41 -3.25 8.14
C LEU A 92 2.00 -1.87 8.66
N GLU A 93 2.56 -0.83 8.07
CA GLU A 93 2.10 0.55 8.24
C GLU A 93 1.14 0.91 7.11
N VAL A 94 0.01 1.53 7.49
CA VAL A 94 -0.96 2.10 6.55
C VAL A 94 -1.01 3.60 6.78
N ALA A 95 -0.68 4.37 5.75
CA ALA A 95 -0.66 5.83 5.77
C ALA A 95 -1.53 6.42 4.66
N SER A 96 -1.89 7.70 4.80
CA SER A 96 -2.62 8.50 3.80
C SER A 96 -1.71 9.36 2.91
N GLY A 97 -0.39 9.23 3.08
CA GLY A 97 0.63 9.97 2.35
C GLY A 97 1.97 9.25 2.39
N ASP A 98 2.96 9.86 1.73
CA ASP A 98 4.29 9.30 1.61
C ASP A 98 4.94 9.04 2.99
N THR A 99 5.39 7.80 3.18
CA THR A 99 6.17 7.39 4.37
C THR A 99 7.67 7.54 4.09
N PRO A 100 8.55 7.53 5.10
CA PRO A 100 9.99 7.66 4.90
C PRO A 100 10.56 6.72 3.83
N GLY A 101 11.52 7.23 3.05
CA GLY A 101 12.20 6.47 2.00
C GLY A 101 11.70 6.68 0.56
N VAL A 102 10.73 7.58 0.33
CA VAL A 102 10.27 7.93 -1.03
C VAL A 102 11.24 8.83 -1.81
N GLY A 103 12.19 9.47 -1.13
CA GLY A 103 13.15 10.39 -1.75
C GLY A 103 12.45 11.53 -2.47
N ILE A 104 12.77 11.72 -3.74
CA ILE A 104 12.21 12.77 -4.60
C ILE A 104 10.88 12.36 -5.27
N PHE A 105 10.43 11.13 -5.10
CA PHE A 105 9.22 10.59 -5.75
C PHE A 105 8.00 10.76 -4.84
N VAL A 106 7.67 12.01 -4.53
CA VAL A 106 6.58 12.39 -3.62
C VAL A 106 5.25 12.56 -4.37
N HIS A 107 4.14 12.43 -3.64
CA HIS A 107 2.79 12.71 -4.10
C HIS A 107 2.33 14.04 -3.54
N ASP A 108 2.74 15.14 -4.17
CA ASP A 108 2.42 16.52 -3.79
C ASP A 108 1.71 17.30 -4.92
N GLY A 109 1.16 16.59 -5.90
CA GLY A 109 0.45 17.15 -7.05
C GLY A 109 -0.73 18.05 -6.67
N ALA A 110 -1.03 19.01 -7.54
CA ALA A 110 -2.06 20.04 -7.33
C ALA A 110 -3.48 19.47 -7.08
N GLU A 111 -3.74 18.21 -7.44
CA GLU A 111 -5.04 17.58 -7.16
C GLU A 111 -5.24 17.22 -5.68
N ARG A 112 -4.20 17.29 -4.86
CA ARG A 112 -4.23 16.96 -3.42
C ARG A 112 -4.69 18.15 -2.58
N THR A 113 -5.92 18.60 -2.83
CA THR A 113 -6.53 19.72 -2.10
C THR A 113 -7.07 19.28 -0.74
N GLU A 114 -7.24 20.24 0.18
CA GLU A 114 -7.87 20.01 1.49
C GLU A 114 -9.28 19.43 1.34
N GLU A 115 -10.06 19.93 0.37
CA GLU A 115 -11.40 19.40 0.05
C GLU A 115 -11.39 17.90 -0.27
N ARG A 116 -10.32 17.40 -0.94
CA ARG A 116 -10.23 16.00 -1.38
C ARG A 116 -9.54 15.07 -0.39
N PHE A 117 -8.58 15.57 0.38
CA PHE A 117 -7.68 14.76 1.21
C PHE A 117 -7.57 15.22 2.67
N GLY A 118 -8.19 16.31 3.07
CA GLY A 118 -8.17 16.83 4.45
C GLY A 118 -9.07 16.08 5.43
N GLY A 119 -9.87 15.12 4.96
CA GLY A 119 -10.75 14.31 5.79
C GLY A 119 -10.06 13.16 6.53
N MET A 120 -10.83 12.48 7.39
CA MET A 120 -10.37 11.29 8.11
C MET A 120 -10.62 10.01 7.30
N ASN A 121 -9.62 9.13 7.24
CA ASN A 121 -9.77 7.80 6.66
C ASN A 121 -9.99 6.77 7.77
N HIS A 122 -10.84 5.77 7.51
CA HIS A 122 -11.15 4.71 8.46
C HIS A 122 -10.79 3.35 7.86
N ILE A 123 -10.11 2.51 8.65
CA ILE A 123 -9.90 1.10 8.33
C ILE A 123 -10.89 0.31 9.18
N HIS A 124 -11.74 -0.48 8.54
CA HIS A 124 -12.83 -1.17 9.20
C HIS A 124 -12.45 -2.59 9.57
N PHE A 125 -12.52 -2.92 10.85
CA PHE A 125 -12.33 -4.28 11.37
C PHE A 125 -13.66 -4.82 11.89
N ALA A 126 -14.21 -5.82 11.21
CA ALA A 126 -15.45 -6.50 11.59
C ALA A 126 -15.45 -7.94 11.02
N PRO A 127 -16.30 -8.86 11.51
CA PRO A 127 -16.37 -10.23 10.97
C PRO A 127 -16.60 -10.32 9.45
N HIS A 128 -17.28 -9.33 8.87
CA HIS A 128 -17.53 -9.24 7.42
C HIS A 128 -16.52 -8.35 6.67
N TYR A 129 -15.59 -7.69 7.36
CA TYR A 129 -14.53 -6.87 6.79
C TYR A 129 -13.18 -7.49 7.11
N GLN A 130 -12.73 -8.37 6.22
CA GLN A 130 -11.44 -9.04 6.35
C GLN A 130 -10.34 -8.12 5.82
N ASN A 131 -9.32 -7.91 6.65
CA ASN A 131 -8.11 -7.18 6.29
C ASN A 131 -6.93 -8.14 6.49
N TYR A 132 -6.14 -8.36 5.46
CA TYR A 132 -4.99 -9.27 5.52
C TYR A 132 -3.92 -8.84 4.54
N ILE A 133 -2.72 -9.41 4.71
CA ILE A 133 -1.63 -9.34 3.75
C ILE A 133 -1.31 -10.76 3.29
N THR A 134 -1.24 -10.96 1.98
CA THR A 134 -0.81 -12.24 1.40
C THR A 134 0.71 -12.23 1.25
N LEU A 135 1.40 -13.12 1.94
CA LEU A 135 2.86 -13.25 1.88
C LEU A 135 3.27 -14.54 1.15
N PRO A 136 4.21 -14.47 0.19
CA PRO A 136 4.75 -15.66 -0.48
C PRO A 136 5.85 -16.31 0.37
N ILE A 137 5.46 -17.04 1.42
CA ILE A 137 6.41 -17.75 2.29
C ILE A 137 6.98 -18.95 1.52
N VAL A 138 8.32 -19.04 1.46
CA VAL A 138 9.08 -20.08 0.75
C VAL A 138 10.08 -20.75 1.68
#